data_AF-A0A1L3LT34-F1
#
_entry.id   AF-A0A1L3LT34-F1
#
_cell.length_a   1.000
_cell.length_b   1.000
_cell.length_c   1.000
_cell.angle_alpha   90.00
_cell.angle_beta   90.00
_cell.angle_gamma   90.00
#
_symmetry.space_group_name_H-M   'P 1'
#
loop_
_entity.id
_entity.type
_entity.pdbx_description
1 polymer ?
#
loop_
_entity_poly.entity_id
_entity_poly.type
_entity_poly.pdbx_seq_one_letter_code
_entity_poly.pdbx_strand_id
1 'polypeptide(L)'
;MADSQQQAAQLTRMQAAQRQTQHQLDLIDRQITRRMTALIPLLGRRQPGYRRGKPPEPGAFLERYRANLAALTAERQPEADALPRKPARQDAAIAALGARAGSGGDVLATVQKALP
;
A
#
# COMPACT_ATOMS: atom_id res chain seq x y z
N MET A 1 18.11 -15.00 -22.01
CA MET A 1 18.39 -15.66 -20.72
C MET A 1 18.76 -14.66 -19.62
N ALA A 2 19.54 -13.60 -19.90
CA ALA A 2 19.90 -12.57 -18.92
C ALA A 2 18.72 -11.67 -18.50
N ASP A 3 17.85 -11.28 -19.45
CA ASP A 3 16.74 -10.34 -19.18
C ASP A 3 15.68 -10.91 -18.23
N SER A 4 15.39 -12.22 -18.33
CA SER A 4 14.45 -12.91 -17.45
C SER A 4 14.98 -13.02 -16.01
N GLN A 5 16.30 -13.13 -15.84
CA GLN A 5 16.93 -13.13 -14.51
C GLN A 5 16.94 -11.73 -13.89
N GLN A 6 17.14 -10.69 -14.70
CA GLN A 6 17.04 -9.29 -14.24
C GLN A 6 15.61 -8.92 -13.82
N GLN A 7 14.60 -9.35 -14.58
CA GLN A 7 13.19 -9.17 -14.22
C GLN A 7 12.83 -9.88 -12.92
N ALA A 8 13.28 -11.13 -12.73
CA ALA A 8 13.06 -11.88 -11.49
C ALA A 8 13.73 -11.21 -10.28
N ALA A 9 14.94 -10.68 -10.45
CA ALA A 9 15.66 -9.94 -9.41
C ALA A 9 14.95 -8.62 -9.05
N GLN A 10 14.44 -7.89 -10.03
CA GLN A 10 13.68 -6.65 -9.81
C GLN A 10 12.36 -6.93 -9.07
N LEU A 11 11.62 -7.97 -9.48
CA LEU A 11 10.38 -8.39 -8.83
C LEU A 11 10.62 -8.77 -7.36
N THR A 12 11.68 -9.51 -7.08
CA THR A 12 12.06 -9.90 -5.72
C THR A 12 12.37 -8.67 -4.85
N ARG A 13 13.06 -7.67 -5.42
CA ARG A 13 13.35 -6.39 -4.71
C ARG A 13 12.08 -5.60 -4.42
N MET A 14 11.16 -5.53 -5.37
CA MET A 14 9.88 -4.83 -5.18
C MET A 14 9.01 -5.52 -4.12
N GLN A 15 8.97 -6.86 -4.11
CA GLN A 15 8.26 -7.63 -3.09
C GLN A 15 8.89 -7.45 -1.70
N ALA A 16 10.22 -7.40 -1.60
CA ALA A 16 10.91 -7.13 -0.35
C ALA A 16 10.60 -5.71 0.16
N ALA A 17 10.62 -4.70 -0.71
CA ALA A 17 10.25 -3.33 -0.38
C ALA A 17 8.78 -3.25 0.10
N GLN A 18 7.85 -3.94 -0.58
CA GLN A 18 6.45 -3.99 -0.17
C GLN A 18 6.28 -4.62 1.22
N ARG A 19 6.96 -5.74 1.51
CA ARG A 19 6.94 -6.37 2.83
C ARG A 19 7.53 -5.47 3.90
N GLN A 20 8.58 -4.72 3.58
CA GLN A 20 9.18 -3.76 4.49
C GLN A 20 8.20 -2.63 4.82
N THR A 21 7.53 -2.05 3.82
CA THR A 21 6.50 -1.05 4.03
C THR A 21 5.36 -1.58 4.89
N GLN A 22 4.88 -2.80 4.60
CA GLN A 22 3.83 -3.44 5.41
C GLN A 22 4.25 -3.63 6.87
N HIS A 23 5.49 -4.08 7.10
CA HIS A 23 6.02 -4.22 8.45
C HIS A 23 6.11 -2.87 9.19
N GLN A 24 6.50 -1.80 8.50
CA GLN A 24 6.51 -0.46 9.10
C GLN A 24 5.11 0.00 9.50
N LEU A 25 4.09 -0.28 8.68
CA LEU A 25 2.70 0.01 9.02
C LEU A 25 2.25 -0.76 10.27
N ASP A 26 2.57 -2.06 10.34
CA ASP A 26 2.24 -2.88 11.52
C ASP A 26 2.91 -2.36 12.80
N LEU A 27 4.15 -1.86 12.71
CA LEU A 27 4.85 -1.24 13.83
C LEU A 27 4.19 0.07 14.27
N ILE A 28 3.78 0.91 13.32
CA ILE A 28 3.06 2.16 13.60
C ILE A 28 1.72 1.85 14.28
N ASP A 29 0.94 0.90 13.77
CA ASP A 29 -0.35 0.51 14.34
C ASP A 29 -0.22 -0.01 15.78
N ARG A 30 0.81 -0.83 16.03
CA ARG A 30 1.13 -1.30 17.39
C ARG A 30 1.51 -0.14 18.32
N GLN A 31 2.29 0.83 17.83
CA GLN A 31 2.64 2.02 18.62
C GLN A 31 1.42 2.89 18.93
N ILE A 32 0.56 3.12 17.94
CA ILE A 32 -0.69 3.88 18.12
C ILE A 32 -1.55 3.19 19.16
N THR A 33 -1.79 1.88 19.01
CA THR A 33 -2.60 1.09 19.94
C THR A 33 -2.04 1.16 21.36
N ARG A 34 -0.73 0.95 21.53
CA ARG A 34 -0.08 1.01 22.85
C ARG A 34 -0.19 2.40 23.49
N ARG A 35 0.04 3.47 22.72
CA ARG A 35 -0.10 4.85 23.22
C ARG A 35 -1.53 5.17 23.60
N MET A 36 -2.50 4.76 22.78
CA MET A 36 -3.93 4.93 23.08
C MET A 36 -4.32 4.23 24.37
N THR A 37 -3.96 2.96 24.55
CA THR A 37 -4.24 2.19 25.79
C THR A 37 -3.64 2.85 27.03
N ALA A 38 -2.45 3.46 26.92
CA ALA A 38 -1.84 4.20 28.01
C ALA A 38 -2.53 5.54 28.32
N LEU A 39 -3.13 6.19 27.31
CA LEU A 39 -3.83 7.47 27.46
C LEU A 39 -5.26 7.32 27.99
N ILE A 40 -5.96 6.21 27.70
CA ILE A 40 -7.37 5.98 28.10
C ILE A 40 -7.59 6.19 29.62
N PRO A 41 -6.79 5.62 30.54
CA PRO A 41 -6.97 5.83 31.98
C PRO A 41 -6.75 7.27 32.43
N LEU A 42 -5.88 8.01 31.73
CA LEU A 42 -5.56 9.41 32.04
C LEU A 42 -6.68 10.35 31.60
N LEU A 43 -7.34 10.06 30.48
CA LEU A 43 -8.52 10.80 30.01
C LEU A 43 -9.69 10.70 31.01
N GLY A 44 -9.83 9.55 31.68
CA GLY A 44 -10.84 9.37 32.74
C GLY A 44 -10.58 10.20 34.01
N ARG A 45 -9.34 10.64 34.27
CA ARG A 45 -8.96 11.37 35.50
C ARG A 45 -8.82 12.89 35.34
N ARG A 46 -8.68 13.41 34.12
CA ARG A 46 -8.12 14.76 33.87
C ARG A 46 -9.08 15.79 33.25
N GLN A 47 -10.37 15.76 33.57
CA GLN A 47 -11.26 16.89 33.21
C GLN A 47 -11.69 17.71 34.44
N PRO A 48 -10.83 18.63 34.94
CA PRO A 48 -11.20 19.57 36.00
C PRO A 48 -12.23 20.64 35.55
N GLY A 49 -12.66 20.63 34.28
CA GLY A 49 -13.68 21.53 33.72
C GLY A 49 -15.06 20.89 33.51
N TYR A 50 -15.22 19.58 33.73
CA TYR A 50 -16.51 18.90 33.51
C TYR A 50 -17.44 19.06 34.72
N ARG A 51 -17.80 20.30 35.06
CA ARG A 51 -18.75 20.64 36.14
C ARG A 51 -20.20 20.76 35.65
N ARG A 52 -20.48 20.59 34.35
CA ARG A 52 -21.84 20.73 33.82
C ARG A 52 -22.04 19.93 32.53
N GLY A 53 -22.27 18.64 32.66
CA GLY A 53 -22.58 17.75 31.54
C GLY A 53 -22.08 16.34 31.79
N LYS A 54 -22.63 15.36 31.07
CA LYS A 54 -22.28 13.94 31.12
C LYS A 54 -20.92 13.70 30.43
N PRO A 55 -19.90 13.08 31.07
CA PRO A 55 -18.55 12.94 30.51
C PRO A 55 -18.61 12.45 29.05
N PRO A 56 -17.71 12.91 28.16
CA PRO A 56 -17.75 12.46 26.77
C PRO A 56 -17.65 10.94 26.77
N GLU A 57 -18.75 10.30 26.40
CA GLU A 57 -18.83 8.84 26.35
C GLU A 57 -17.67 8.35 25.48
N PRO A 58 -16.87 7.37 25.94
CA PRO A 58 -15.77 6.82 25.16
C PRO A 58 -16.19 6.43 23.73
N GLY A 59 -17.45 6.00 23.54
CA GLY A 59 -18.07 5.76 22.24
C GLY A 59 -18.12 7.00 21.34
N ALA A 60 -18.49 8.16 21.88
CA ALA A 60 -18.57 9.42 21.12
C ALA A 60 -17.18 9.95 20.70
N PHE A 61 -16.11 9.56 21.39
CA PHE A 61 -14.74 9.82 20.93
C PHE A 61 -14.35 8.90 19.76
N LEU A 62 -14.60 7.59 19.89
CA LEU A 62 -14.30 6.63 18.83
C LEU A 62 -15.11 6.93 17.55
N GLU A 63 -16.35 7.37 17.70
CA GLU A 63 -17.21 7.76 16.59
C GLU A 63 -16.69 9.01 15.88
N ARG A 64 -16.28 10.04 16.62
CA ARG A 64 -15.58 11.21 16.05
C ARG A 64 -14.26 10.87 15.40
N TYR A 65 -13.50 9.94 15.98
CA TYR A 65 -12.24 9.47 15.41
C TYR A 65 -12.47 8.72 14.09
N ARG A 66 -13.45 7.81 14.06
CA ARG A 66 -13.84 7.09 12.83
C ARG A 66 -14.37 8.04 11.76
N ALA A 67 -15.18 9.04 12.14
CA ALA A 67 -15.66 10.06 11.21
C ALA A 67 -14.51 10.88 10.62
N ASN A 68 -13.54 11.29 11.43
CA ASN A 68 -12.35 12.00 10.95
C ASN A 68 -11.46 11.13 10.05
N LEU A 69 -11.28 9.84 10.39
CA LEU A 69 -10.55 8.91 9.52
C LEU A 69 -11.25 8.71 8.19
N ALA A 70 -12.57 8.58 8.18
CA ALA A 70 -13.36 8.45 6.95
C ALA A 70 -13.25 9.71 6.08
N ALA A 71 -13.31 10.90 6.68
CA ALA A 71 -13.13 12.17 5.97
C ALA A 71 -11.73 12.28 5.36
N LEU A 72 -10.68 12.03 6.15
CA LEU A 72 -9.29 12.04 5.66
C LEU A 72 -9.06 11.00 4.56
N THR A 73 -9.69 9.84 4.68
CA THR A 73 -9.59 8.78 3.68
C THR A 73 -10.30 9.21 2.39
N ALA A 74 -11.49 9.81 2.47
CA ALA A 74 -12.21 10.33 1.30
C ALA A 74 -11.44 11.44 0.59
N GLU A 75 -10.81 12.35 1.34
CA GLU A 75 -9.97 13.42 0.77
C GLU A 75 -8.74 12.88 0.04
N ARG A 76 -8.14 11.79 0.54
CA ARG A 76 -6.90 11.21 -0.01
C ARG A 76 -7.12 10.06 -0.99
N GLN A 77 -8.32 9.49 -1.06
CA GLN A 77 -8.62 8.42 -2.02
C GLN A 77 -8.42 8.80 -3.49
N PRO A 78 -8.83 9.97 -3.98
CA PRO A 78 -8.61 10.29 -5.39
C PRO A 78 -7.11 10.40 -5.74
N GLU A 79 -6.27 10.84 -4.80
CA GLU A 79 -4.81 10.82 -4.97
C GLU A 79 -4.27 9.39 -4.94
N ALA A 80 -4.72 8.58 -3.98
CA ALA A 80 -4.33 7.16 -3.86
C ALA A 80 -4.74 6.34 -5.08
N ASP A 81 -5.90 6.61 -5.69
CA ASP A 81 -6.38 5.97 -6.91
C ASP A 81 -5.69 6.49 -8.17
N ALA A 82 -5.13 7.70 -8.14
CA ALA A 82 -4.42 8.31 -9.26
C ALA A 82 -2.95 7.87 -9.34
N LEU A 83 -2.27 7.76 -8.20
CA LEU A 83 -0.87 7.32 -8.06
C LEU A 83 -0.54 6.02 -8.82
N PRO A 84 -1.35 4.94 -8.77
CA PRO A 84 -1.03 3.67 -9.42
C PRO A 84 -1.33 3.65 -10.93
N ARG A 85 -2.08 4.61 -11.48
CA ARG A 85 -2.51 4.56 -12.90
C ARG A 85 -1.35 4.68 -13.89
N LYS A 86 -0.32 5.46 -13.55
CA LYS A 86 0.88 5.61 -14.40
C LYS A 86 1.78 4.38 -14.37
N PRO A 87 2.21 3.84 -13.20
CA PRO A 87 3.00 2.62 -13.16
C PRO A 87 2.25 1.41 -13.73
N ALA A 88 0.95 1.25 -13.46
CA ALA A 88 0.18 0.14 -14.03
C ALA A 88 0.13 0.13 -15.57
N ARG A 89 0.08 1.32 -16.20
CA ARG A 89 0.19 1.44 -17.68
C ARG A 89 1.60 1.13 -18.18
N GLN A 90 2.63 1.47 -17.41
CA GLN A 90 4.00 1.13 -17.74
C GLN A 90 4.22 -0.38 -17.64
N ASP A 91 3.72 -1.02 -16.58
CA ASP A 91 3.77 -2.48 -16.40
C ASP A 91 3.07 -3.20 -17.54
N ALA A 92 1.89 -2.72 -17.96
CA ALA A 92 1.16 -3.27 -19.11
C ALA A 92 1.93 -3.10 -20.43
N ALA A 93 2.58 -1.96 -20.65
CA ALA A 93 3.40 -1.72 -21.84
C ALA A 93 4.67 -2.60 -21.86
N ILE A 94 5.34 -2.75 -20.70
CA ILE A 94 6.50 -3.62 -20.52
C ILE A 94 6.12 -5.08 -20.78
N ALA A 95 4.99 -5.54 -20.22
CA ALA A 95 4.49 -6.89 -20.46
C ALA A 95 4.15 -7.14 -21.95
N ALA A 96 3.50 -6.17 -22.61
CA ALA A 96 3.17 -6.28 -24.04
C ALA A 96 4.42 -6.27 -24.95
N LEU A 97 5.45 -5.49 -24.60
CA LEU A 97 6.75 -5.50 -25.28
C LEU A 97 7.49 -6.81 -25.04
N GLY A 98 7.48 -7.34 -23.81
CA GLY A 98 8.05 -8.64 -23.47
C GLY A 98 7.38 -9.81 -24.21
N ALA A 99 6.05 -9.80 -24.32
CA ALA A 99 5.31 -10.80 -25.09
C ALA A 99 5.65 -10.76 -26.59
N ARG A 100 5.81 -9.57 -27.17
CA ARG A 100 6.23 -9.39 -28.57
C ARG A 100 7.67 -9.85 -28.82
N ALA A 101 8.58 -9.57 -27.88
CA ALA A 101 9.96 -10.05 -27.95
C ALA A 101 10.06 -11.57 -27.77
N GLY A 102 9.21 -12.16 -26.93
CA GLY A 102 9.07 -13.62 -26.77
C GLY A 102 8.53 -14.30 -28.03
N SER A 103 7.53 -13.72 -28.70
CA SER A 103 7.01 -14.24 -29.97
C SER A 103 7.95 -14.03 -31.16
N GLY A 104 8.82 -13.01 -31.12
CA GLY A 104 9.83 -12.75 -32.15
C GLY A 104 11.04 -13.68 -32.08
N GLY A 105 11.30 -14.28 -30.92
CA GLY A 105 12.34 -15.29 -30.73
C GLY A 105 12.03 -16.63 -31.41
N ASP A 106 10.75 -16.99 -31.54
CA ASP A 106 10.33 -18.21 -32.24
C ASP A 106 10.39 -18.07 -33.76
N VAL A 107 10.18 -16.87 -34.32
CA VAL A 107 10.21 -16.66 -35.77
C VAL A 107 11.64 -16.71 -36.31
N LEU A 108 12.64 -16.23 -35.56
CA LEU A 108 14.05 -16.34 -35.95
C LEU A 108 14.61 -17.76 -35.79
N ALA A 109 14.12 -18.55 -34.83
CA ALA A 109 14.48 -19.96 -34.71
C ALA A 109 13.87 -20.83 -35.83
N THR A 110 12.73 -20.42 -36.40
CA THR A 110 12.06 -21.18 -37.47
C THR A 110 12.66 -20.90 -38.84
N VAL A 111 13.18 -19.69 -39.09
CA VAL A 111 13.82 -19.33 -40.37
C VAL A 111 15.22 -19.94 -40.51
N GLN A 112 15.96 -20.17 -39.42
CA GLN A 112 17.30 -20.77 -39.47
C GLN A 112 17.29 -22.30 -39.72
N LYS A 113 16.12 -22.97 -39.68
CA LYS A 113 15.99 -24.43 -39.87
C LYS A 113 15.56 -24.82 -41.29
N ALA A 114 15.39 -23.87 -42.20
CA ALA A 114 14.92 -24.10 -43.56
C ALA A 114 15.91 -23.55 -44.61
N LEU A 115 17.09 -24.15 -44.73
CA LEU A 115 17.81 -24.19 -46.01
C LEU A 115 18.79 -25.38 -46.03
N PRO A 116 18.71 -26.29 -47.02
CA PRO A 116 19.71 -27.33 -47.28
C PRO A 116 20.98 -26.76 -47.93
#